data_AF-A0A8T2YIW0-F1
#
_entry.id   AF-A0A8T2YIW0-F1
#
_cell.length_a   1.000
_cell.length_b   1.000
_cell.length_c   1.000
_cell.angle_alpha   90.00
_cell.angle_beta   90.00
_cell.angle_gamma   90.00
#
_symmetry.space_group_name_H-M   'P 1'
#
loop_
_entity.id
_entity.type
_entity.pdbx_description
1 polymer ?
#
loop_
_entity_poly.entity_id
_entity_poly.type
_entity_poly.pdbx_seq_one_letter_code
_entity_poly.pdbx_strand_id
1 'polypeptide(L)'
;MEAGLVFNSIMLKPGDFCGEELLAWALHPKSSPNLPSSTRTVRALNEVEAFALRAEDLKFVANQFRRLHSKKLRHTFRYHSHHWRTWAACLIQATLRRH
;
A
#
# COMPACT_ATOMS: atom_id res chain seq x y z
N MET A 1 -14.32 -6.98 -24.35
CA MET A 1 -13.70 -8.30 -24.13
C MET A 1 -13.15 -8.27 -22.72
N GLU A 2 -13.93 -8.75 -21.76
CA GLU A 2 -13.63 -8.66 -20.34
C GLU A 2 -12.44 -9.56 -19.98
N ALA A 3 -11.33 -8.94 -19.60
CA ALA A 3 -10.24 -9.64 -18.94
C ALA A 3 -10.65 -9.90 -17.49
N GLY A 4 -10.77 -11.18 -17.16
CA GLY A 4 -11.40 -11.68 -15.94
C GLY A 4 -10.93 -11.01 -14.65
N LEU A 5 -11.92 -10.73 -13.81
CA LEU A 5 -11.82 -10.39 -12.40
C LEU A 5 -10.87 -11.36 -11.68
N VAL A 6 -9.61 -10.98 -11.53
CA VAL A 6 -8.73 -11.63 -10.56
C VAL A 6 -9.25 -11.20 -9.19
N PHE A 7 -9.69 -12.17 -8.38
CA PHE A 7 -10.15 -11.99 -7.01
C PHE A 7 -9.13 -11.18 -6.19
N ASN A 8 -9.30 -9.86 -6.16
CA ASN A 8 -8.47 -8.90 -5.43
C ASN A 8 -8.87 -8.82 -3.94
N SER A 9 -9.39 -9.92 -3.40
CA SER A 9 -9.78 -10.07 -2.00
C SER A 9 -8.69 -10.83 -1.26
N ILE A 10 -8.13 -10.21 -0.23
CA ILE A 10 -7.16 -10.83 0.67
C ILE A 10 -7.71 -10.78 2.09
N MET A 11 -7.29 -11.72 2.93
CA MET A 11 -7.51 -11.67 4.36
C MET A 11 -6.29 -11.03 5.03
N LEU A 12 -6.50 -9.92 5.75
CA LEU A 12 -5.46 -9.30 6.56
C LEU A 12 -5.29 -10.09 7.86
N LYS A 13 -4.03 -10.24 8.29
CA LYS A 13 -3.61 -10.93 9.51
C LYS A 13 -2.93 -9.94 10.47
N PRO A 14 -2.71 -10.32 11.75
CA PRO A 14 -1.92 -9.49 12.66
C PRO A 14 -0.56 -9.13 12.07
N GLY A 15 -0.24 -7.83 12.06
CA GLY A 15 0.98 -7.27 11.46
C GLY A 15 0.83 -6.79 10.01
N ASP A 16 -0.26 -7.13 9.33
CA ASP A 16 -0.57 -6.56 8.01
C ASP A 16 -1.10 -5.12 8.15
N PHE A 17 -1.03 -4.37 7.05
CA PHE A 17 -1.52 -2.98 6.99
C PHE A 17 -2.23 -2.71 5.66
N CYS A 18 -2.97 -1.59 5.63
CA CYS A 18 -3.64 -1.06 4.46
C CYS A 18 -3.47 0.46 4.37
N GLY A 19 -3.71 1.05 3.20
CA GLY A 19 -3.55 2.49 2.97
C GLY A 19 -2.12 2.88 2.60
N GLU A 20 -1.39 1.98 1.93
CA GLU A 20 -0.03 2.19 1.43
C GLU A 20 0.11 3.41 0.51
N GLU A 21 -0.99 3.85 -0.11
CA GLU A 21 -1.13 5.02 -0.95
C GLU A 21 -0.90 6.29 -0.14
N LEU A 22 -1.39 6.33 1.10
CA LEU A 22 -1.18 7.43 2.02
C LEU A 22 0.29 7.52 2.43
N LEU A 23 0.95 6.38 2.60
CA LEU A 23 2.39 6.34 2.86
C LEU A 23 3.20 6.81 1.67
N ALA A 24 2.86 6.35 0.46
CA ALA A 24 3.51 6.82 -0.76
C ALA A 24 3.35 8.34 -0.94
N TRP A 25 2.15 8.86 -0.67
CA TRP A 25 1.84 10.28 -0.66
C TRP A 25 2.67 11.04 0.37
N ALA A 26 2.73 10.58 1.62
CA ALA A 26 3.42 11.28 2.69
C ALA A 26 4.93 11.35 2.44
N LEU A 27 5.53 10.26 1.94
CA LEU A 27 6.96 10.18 1.64
C LEU A 27 7.35 10.87 0.32
N HIS A 28 6.39 11.31 -0.49
CA HIS A 28 6.70 12.03 -1.71
C HIS A 28 7.12 13.48 -1.39
N PRO A 29 8.29 13.96 -1.87
CA PRO A 29 8.76 15.33 -1.60
C PRO A 29 7.81 16.42 -2.12
N LYS A 30 7.09 16.11 -3.20
CA LYS A 30 6.08 16.98 -3.83
C LYS A 30 4.74 16.26 -3.82
N SER A 31 4.20 15.98 -2.64
CA SER A 31 2.90 15.33 -2.52
C SER A 31 1.78 16.31 -2.89
N SER A 32 0.72 15.82 -3.52
CA SER A 32 -0.50 16.60 -3.77
C SER A 32 -1.08 17.13 -2.45
N PRO A 33 -1.74 18.29 -2.42
CA PRO A 33 -2.51 18.72 -1.25
C PRO A 33 -3.71 17.80 -0.98
N ASN A 34 -4.21 17.10 -2.00
CA ASN A 34 -5.33 16.17 -1.86
C ASN A 34 -4.86 14.81 -1.35
N LEU A 35 -5.67 14.19 -0.50
CA LEU A 35 -5.42 12.83 -0.02
C LEU A 35 -5.62 11.82 -1.15
N PRO A 36 -4.78 10.77 -1.19
CA PRO A 36 -4.98 9.69 -2.14
C PRO A 36 -6.26 8.92 -1.80
N SER A 37 -6.99 8.50 -2.84
CA SER A 37 -8.11 7.58 -2.69
C SER A 37 -7.61 6.16 -2.41
N SER A 38 -8.33 5.42 -1.55
CA SER A 38 -8.03 4.00 -1.33
C SER A 38 -8.28 3.20 -2.61
N THR A 39 -7.41 2.23 -2.88
CA THR A 39 -7.55 1.28 -4.00
C THR A 39 -8.45 0.09 -3.66
N ARG A 40 -8.85 -0.06 -2.38
CA ARG A 40 -9.60 -1.20 -1.86
C ARG A 40 -10.45 -0.83 -0.64
N THR A 41 -11.50 -1.61 -0.42
CA THR A 41 -12.32 -1.54 0.80
C THR A 41 -11.86 -2.61 1.77
N VAL A 42 -11.55 -2.21 3.00
CA VAL A 42 -11.24 -3.12 4.10
C VAL A 42 -12.47 -3.21 4.99
N ARG A 43 -12.87 -4.44 5.34
CA ARG A 43 -13.97 -4.70 6.27
C ARG A 43 -13.49 -5.59 7.41
N ALA A 44 -13.90 -5.27 8.63
CA ALA A 44 -13.74 -6.18 9.77
C ALA A 44 -14.74 -7.33 9.62
N LEU A 45 -14.26 -8.58 9.66
CA LEU A 45 -15.11 -9.78 9.63
C LEU A 45 -15.50 -10.25 11.04
N ASN A 46 -14.75 -9.80 12.04
CA ASN A 46 -14.87 -10.07 13.46
C ASN A 46 -14.33 -8.84 14.22
N GLU A 47 -14.31 -8.91 15.55
CA GLU A 47 -13.67 -7.88 16.37
C GLU A 47 -12.17 -7.85 16.08
N VAL A 48 -11.65 -6.64 15.82
CA VAL A 48 -10.26 -6.40 15.46
C VAL A 48 -9.72 -5.20 16.20
N GLU A 49 -8.47 -5.30 16.66
CA GLU A 49 -7.70 -4.17 17.15
C GLU A 49 -6.67 -3.77 16.08
N ALA A 50 -6.57 -2.47 15.83
CA ALA A 50 -5.62 -1.94 14.86
C ALA A 50 -5.11 -0.56 15.29
N PHE A 51 -3.85 -0.29 14.95
CA PHE A 51 -3.30 1.06 15.05
C PHE A 51 -3.70 1.87 13.82
N ALA A 52 -4.19 3.08 14.03
CA ALA A 52 -4.50 4.03 12.98
C ALA A 52 -3.50 5.19 13.01
N LEU A 53 -3.02 5.59 11.83
CA LEU A 53 -2.17 6.77 11.66
C LEU A 53 -2.88 7.76 10.75
N ARG A 54 -3.08 8.99 11.22
CA ARG A 54 -3.75 10.03 10.43
C ARG A 54 -2.82 10.57 9.35
N ALA A 55 -3.41 11.13 8.31
CA ALA A 55 -2.68 11.71 7.20
C ALA A 55 -1.76 12.86 7.68
N GLU A 56 -2.27 13.76 8.54
CA GLU A 56 -1.47 14.85 9.09
C GLU A 56 -0.25 14.35 9.89
N ASP A 57 -0.44 13.36 10.77
CA ASP A 57 0.60 12.81 11.62
C ASP A 57 1.68 12.12 10.78
N LEU A 58 1.25 11.30 9.82
CA LEU A 58 2.16 10.63 8.91
C LEU A 58 2.96 11.64 8.08
N LYS A 59 2.33 12.72 7.61
CA LYS A 59 3.01 13.76 6.84
C LYS A 59 3.99 14.55 7.70
N PHE A 60 3.60 14.90 8.92
CA PHE A 60 4.47 15.57 9.89
C PHE A 60 5.72 14.74 10.15
N VAL A 61 5.56 13.47 10.52
CA VAL A 61 6.66 12.54 10.76
C VAL A 61 7.52 12.36 9.49
N ALA A 62 6.91 12.15 8.33
CA ALA A 62 7.64 12.04 7.06
C ALA A 62 8.52 13.28 6.77
N ASN A 63 8.04 14.47 7.07
CA ASN A 63 8.79 15.71 6.85
C ASN A 63 9.93 15.92 7.85
N GLN A 64 9.73 15.53 9.12
CA GLN A 64 10.75 15.69 10.16
C GLN A 64 11.91 14.71 10.01
N PHE A 65 11.64 13.46 9.59
CA PHE A 65 12.65 12.40 9.62
C PHE A 65 13.19 12.07 8.22
N ARG A 66 14.36 12.62 7.86
CA ARG A 66 15.06 12.31 6.58
C ARG A 66 15.26 10.82 6.33
N ARG A 67 15.39 9.98 7.37
CA ARG A 67 15.55 8.52 7.24
C ARG A 67 14.35 7.83 6.60
N LEU A 68 13.15 8.41 6.71
CA LEU A 68 11.92 7.91 6.09
C LEU A 68 11.92 8.10 4.56
N HIS A 69 12.79 8.96 4.03
CA HIS A 69 12.96 9.12 2.58
C HIS A 69 13.93 8.11 1.96
N SER A 70 14.51 7.22 2.77
CA SER A 70 15.47 6.23 2.28
C SER A 70 14.84 5.24 1.31
N LYS A 71 15.59 4.87 0.26
CA LYS A 71 15.16 3.82 -0.68
C LYS A 71 14.87 2.51 0.05
N LYS A 72 15.67 2.16 1.07
CA LYS A 72 15.50 0.93 1.87
C LYS A 72 14.11 0.84 2.49
N LEU A 73 13.67 1.90 3.17
CA LEU A 73 12.37 1.92 3.84
C LEU A 73 11.23 1.86 2.83
N ARG A 74 11.31 2.61 1.72
CA ARG A 74 10.33 2.53 0.63
C ARG A 74 10.23 1.11 0.05
N HIS A 75 11.35 0.40 -0.07
CA HIS A 75 11.36 -0.99 -0.53
C HIS A 75 10.72 -1.94 0.49
N THR A 76 11.02 -1.78 1.78
CA THR A 76 10.38 -2.58 2.85
C THR A 76 8.86 -2.43 2.80
N PHE A 77 8.35 -1.20 2.69
CA PHE A 77 6.90 -0.99 2.61
C PHE A 77 6.26 -1.60 1.36
N ARG A 78 6.92 -1.51 0.20
CA ARG A 78 6.45 -2.20 -1.02
C ARG A 78 6.47 -3.71 -0.87
N TYR A 79 7.49 -4.25 -0.20
CA TYR A 79 7.63 -5.69 0.01
C TYR A 79 6.51 -6.25 0.89
N HIS A 80 6.11 -5.52 1.94
CA HIS A 80 5.05 -5.94 2.85
C HIS A 80 3.64 -5.55 2.37
N SER A 81 3.50 -4.61 1.44
CA SER A 81 2.19 -4.29 0.85
C SER A 81 1.69 -5.43 -0.03
N HIS A 82 0.53 -5.97 0.34
CA HIS A 82 -0.14 -6.98 -0.47
C HIS A 82 -0.47 -6.49 -1.88
N HIS A 83 -0.85 -5.22 -2.05
CA HIS A 83 -1.15 -4.67 -3.37
C HIS A 83 0.06 -4.78 -4.30
N TRP A 84 1.24 -4.34 -3.83
CA TRP A 84 2.48 -4.42 -4.60
C TRP A 84 2.89 -5.87 -4.89
N ARG A 85 2.66 -6.79 -3.95
CA ARG A 85 2.92 -8.22 -4.15
C ARG A 85 2.00 -8.82 -5.22
N THR A 86 0.71 -8.52 -5.18
CA THR A 86 -0.26 -8.98 -6.19
C THR A 86 0.08 -8.39 -7.56
N TRP A 87 0.36 -7.09 -7.64
CA TRP A 87 0.76 -6.44 -8.88
C TRP A 87 2.02 -7.08 -9.49
N ALA A 88 3.04 -7.34 -8.66
CA ALA A 88 4.27 -7.99 -9.12
C ALA A 88 4.01 -9.42 -9.62
N ALA A 89 3.20 -10.20 -8.92
CA ALA A 89 2.82 -11.54 -9.34
C ALA A 89 2.08 -11.52 -10.68
N CYS A 90 1.09 -10.63 -10.84
CA CYS A 90 0.36 -10.46 -12.10
C CYS A 90 1.28 -10.05 -13.25
N LEU A 91 2.25 -9.15 -13.01
CA LEU A 91 3.20 -8.72 -14.03
C LEU A 91 4.11 -9.87 -14.49
N ILE A 92 4.63 -10.66 -13.54
CA ILE A 92 5.47 -11.83 -13.84
C ILE A 92 4.65 -12.85 -14.64
N GLN A 93 3.42 -13.16 -14.18
CA GLN A 93 2.53 -14.09 -14.88
C GLN A 93 2.19 -13.62 -16.29
N ALA A 94 1.93 -12.32 -16.49
CA ALA A 94 1.63 -11.75 -17.80
C ALA A 94 2.85 -11.86 -18.74
N THR A 95 4.06 -11.65 -18.23
CA THR A 95 5.30 -11.78 -19.01
C THR A 95 5.58 -13.24 -19.38
N LEU A 96 5.44 -14.16 -18.43
CA LEU A 96 5.65 -15.60 -18.66
C LEU A 96 4.66 -16.20 -19.66
N ARG A 97 3.41 -15.72 -19.68
CA ARG A 97 2.40 -16.18 -20.65
C ARG A 97 2.64 -15.68 -22.08
N ARG A 98 3.54 -14.71 -22.26
CA ARG A 98 3.91 -14.15 -23.57
C ARG A 98 5.10 -14.87 -24.21
N HIS A 99 5.76 -15.76 -23.49
CA HIS A 99 6.86 -16.61 -23.94
C HIS A 99 6.41 -18.08 -23.94
#